data_AF-A0A7C1M4P8-F1
#
_entry.id   AF-A0A7C1M4P8-F1
#
_cell.length_a   1.000
_cell.length_b   1.000
_cell.length_c   1.000
_cell.angle_alpha   90.00
_cell.angle_beta   90.00
_cell.angle_gamma   90.00
#
_symmetry.space_group_name_H-M   'P 1'
#
loop_
_entity.id
_entity.type
_entity.pdbx_description
1 polymer ?
#
loop_
_entity_poly.entity_id
_entity_poly.type
_entity_poly.pdbx_seq_one_letter_code
_entity_poly.pdbx_strand_id
1 'polypeptide(L)'
;MAMIDEDDKDLNLSKKKKKTKKTLIERAEKFATIVASLVDGGAPVLGSTLPLLPFFFGSKLYLMHFIVSYLVLIGLLIYLGNYLGKISGGGRVRYAVNLVAAGVVTLIISLLLGQLT
;
A
#
# COMPACT_ATOMS: atom_id res chain seq x y z
N MET A 1 -20.31 -47.57 -30.56
CA MET A 1 -21.05 -47.02 -29.40
C MET A 1 -20.08 -46.59 -28.30
N ALA A 2 -19.23 -47.49 -27.77
CA ALA A 2 -18.29 -47.18 -26.67
C ALA A 2 -17.33 -45.99 -26.89
N MET A 3 -16.91 -45.72 -28.13
CA MET A 3 -15.95 -44.65 -28.45
C MET A 3 -16.57 -43.22 -28.36
N ILE A 4 -17.89 -43.08 -28.43
CA ILE A 4 -18.58 -41.77 -28.30
C ILE A 4 -18.79 -41.42 -26.81
N ASP A 5 -18.97 -42.44 -25.96
CA ASP A 5 -19.17 -42.25 -24.51
C ASP A 5 -17.90 -41.81 -23.76
N GLU A 6 -16.70 -42.08 -24.30
CA GLU A 6 -15.42 -41.67 -23.70
C GLU A 6 -15.12 -40.18 -23.97
N ASP A 7 -15.31 -39.71 -25.21
CA ASP A 7 -15.09 -38.30 -25.60
C ASP A 7 -16.01 -37.32 -24.84
N ASP A 8 -17.28 -37.68 -24.63
CA ASP A 8 -18.22 -36.85 -23.87
C ASP A 8 -17.89 -36.78 -22.37
N LYS A 9 -17.27 -37.83 -21.84
CA LYS A 9 -16.83 -37.92 -20.44
C LYS A 9 -15.61 -37.03 -20.21
N ASP A 10 -14.66 -37.04 -21.14
CA ASP A 10 -13.46 -36.21 -21.10
C ASP A 10 -13.79 -34.72 -21.28
N LEU A 11 -14.75 -34.39 -22.15
CA LEU A 11 -15.24 -33.03 -22.33
C LEU A 11 -15.90 -32.46 -21.06
N ASN A 12 -16.70 -33.28 -20.36
CA ASN A 12 -17.33 -32.89 -19.09
C ASN A 12 -16.30 -32.76 -17.95
N LEU A 13 -15.30 -33.63 -17.91
CA LEU A 13 -14.23 -33.57 -16.91
C LEU A 13 -13.37 -32.31 -17.08
N SER A 14 -13.08 -31.93 -18.33
CA SER A 14 -12.36 -30.69 -18.67
C SER A 14 -13.16 -29.44 -18.29
N LYS A 15 -14.46 -29.38 -18.61
CA LYS A 15 -15.35 -28.28 -18.21
C LYS A 15 -15.46 -28.14 -16.69
N LYS A 16 -15.59 -29.26 -15.96
CA LYS A 16 -15.64 -29.27 -14.48
C LYS A 16 -14.31 -28.79 -13.88
N LYS A 17 -13.15 -29.22 -14.40
CA LYS A 17 -11.83 -28.73 -13.99
C LYS A 17 -11.67 -27.22 -14.27
N LYS A 18 -12.16 -26.71 -15.40
CA LYS A 18 -12.10 -25.27 -15.74
C LYS A 18 -13.01 -24.43 -14.83
N LYS A 19 -14.24 -24.89 -14.58
CA LYS A 19 -15.19 -24.21 -13.66
C LYS A 19 -14.64 -24.16 -12.23
N THR A 20 -14.11 -25.28 -11.72
CA THR A 20 -13.52 -25.35 -10.37
C THR A 20 -12.27 -24.48 -10.24
N LYS A 21 -11.37 -24.47 -11.24
CA LYS A 21 -10.24 -23.53 -11.28
C LYS A 21 -10.71 -22.07 -11.26
N LYS A 22 -11.73 -21.72 -12.04
CA LYS A 22 -12.33 -20.38 -12.05
C LYS A 22 -12.86 -20.00 -10.65
N THR A 23 -13.51 -20.93 -9.95
CA THR A 23 -13.99 -20.68 -8.58
C THR A 23 -12.87 -20.53 -7.54
N LEU A 24 -11.73 -21.21 -7.72
CA LEU A 24 -10.58 -21.06 -6.84
C LEU A 24 -9.87 -19.72 -7.05
N ILE A 25 -9.69 -19.31 -8.32
CA ILE A 25 -9.14 -17.98 -8.66
C ILE A 25 -10.06 -16.89 -8.11
N GLU A 26 -11.37 -16.98 -8.31
CA GLU A 26 -12.32 -15.98 -7.82
C GLU A 26 -12.29 -15.84 -6.28
N ARG A 27 -12.13 -16.94 -5.55
CA ARG A 27 -11.97 -16.90 -4.09
C ARG A 27 -10.64 -16.28 -3.68
N ALA A 28 -9.56 -16.61 -4.38
CA ALA A 28 -8.24 -16.02 -4.13
C ALA A 28 -8.23 -14.51 -4.42
N GLU A 29 -8.86 -14.08 -5.51
CA GLU A 29 -9.04 -12.66 -5.85
C GLU A 29 -9.84 -11.93 -4.77
N LYS A 30 -10.99 -12.47 -4.34
CA LYS A 30 -11.78 -11.86 -3.25
C LYS A 30 -10.97 -11.73 -1.96
N PHE A 31 -10.21 -12.77 -1.60
CA PHE A 31 -9.33 -12.73 -0.44
C PHE A 31 -8.22 -11.67 -0.60
N ALA A 32 -7.53 -11.65 -1.74
CA ALA A 32 -6.49 -10.68 -2.04
C ALA A 32 -7.03 -9.25 -2.00
N THR A 33 -8.23 -8.99 -2.53
CA THR A 33 -8.89 -7.69 -2.49
C THR A 33 -9.18 -7.24 -1.06
N ILE A 34 -9.69 -8.13 -0.21
CA ILE A 34 -9.97 -7.81 1.22
C ILE A 34 -8.68 -7.47 1.95
N VAL A 35 -7.62 -8.27 1.75
CA VAL A 35 -6.32 -8.01 2.39
C VAL A 35 -5.70 -6.71 1.85
N ALA A 36 -5.76 -6.49 0.54
CA ALA A 36 -5.22 -5.29 -0.09
C ALA A 36 -5.93 -4.04 0.42
N SER A 37 -7.27 -4.03 0.51
CA SER A 37 -8.01 -2.87 1.02
C SER A 37 -7.73 -2.59 2.49
N LEU A 38 -7.54 -3.64 3.31
CA LEU A 38 -7.17 -3.48 4.71
C LEU A 38 -5.76 -2.89 4.87
N VAL A 39 -4.79 -3.35 4.08
CA VAL A 39 -3.42 -2.85 4.11
C VAL A 39 -3.34 -1.43 3.56
N ASP A 40 -4.01 -1.16 2.43
CA ASP A 40 -4.00 0.15 1.77
C ASP A 40 -4.72 1.23 2.60
N GLY A 41 -5.74 0.85 3.38
CA GLY A 41 -6.38 1.75 4.35
C GLY A 41 -5.63 1.87 5.68
N GLY A 42 -5.12 0.75 6.21
CA GLY A 42 -4.47 0.71 7.53
C GLY A 42 -3.06 1.31 7.54
N ALA A 43 -2.29 1.12 6.47
CA ALA A 43 -0.92 1.62 6.39
C ALA A 43 -0.85 3.16 6.44
N PRO A 44 -1.69 3.94 5.72
CA PRO A 44 -1.72 5.40 5.87
C PRO A 44 -2.08 5.87 7.28
N VAL A 45 -2.96 5.16 8.00
CA VAL A 45 -3.30 5.52 9.39
C VAL A 45 -2.07 5.40 10.27
N LEU A 46 -1.34 4.29 10.20
CA LEU A 46 -0.11 4.12 10.96
C LEU A 46 0.98 5.11 10.52
N GLY A 47 1.11 5.30 9.20
CA GLY A 47 2.12 6.18 8.60
C GLY A 47 1.92 7.66 8.94
N SER A 48 0.67 8.10 9.10
CA SER A 48 0.32 9.46 9.51
C SER A 48 0.33 9.65 11.03
N THR A 49 0.03 8.60 11.80
CA THR A 49 0.05 8.67 13.27
C THR A 49 1.47 8.74 13.82
N LEU A 50 2.42 8.05 13.20
CA LEU A 50 3.79 7.94 13.74
C LEU A 50 4.52 9.29 13.87
N PRO A 51 4.50 10.20 12.88
CA PRO A 51 5.06 11.55 13.02
C PRO A 51 4.34 12.39 14.08
N LEU A 52 3.09 12.09 14.41
CA LEU A 52 2.30 12.85 15.38
C LEU A 52 2.65 12.49 16.83
N LEU A 53 3.35 11.38 17.07
CA LEU A 53 3.71 10.92 18.42
C LEU A 53 4.32 12.00 19.33
N PRO A 54 5.24 12.87 18.88
CA PRO A 54 5.82 13.91 19.73
C PRO A 54 4.78 14.86 20.31
N PHE A 55 3.63 15.05 19.66
CA PHE A 55 2.55 15.94 20.12
C PHE A 55 1.65 15.31 21.19
N PHE A 56 1.72 13.99 21.39
CA PHE A 56 1.01 13.32 22.49
C PHE A 56 1.73 13.48 23.84
N PHE A 57 3.00 13.90 23.84
CA PHE A 57 3.80 14.06 25.04
C PHE A 57 3.98 15.54 25.39
N GLY A 58 3.37 15.97 26.49
CA GLY A 58 3.50 17.33 27.02
C GLY A 58 2.23 18.17 26.86
N SER A 59 2.02 19.11 27.78
CA SER A 59 0.82 19.96 27.81
C SER A 59 0.94 21.23 26.97
N LYS A 60 2.13 21.53 26.43
CA LYS A 60 2.41 22.75 25.66
C LYS A 60 3.14 22.39 24.37
N LEU A 61 2.83 23.12 23.29
CA LEU A 61 3.47 22.95 21.99
C LEU A 61 4.74 23.79 21.90
N TYR A 62 5.88 23.12 22.02
CA TYR A 62 7.20 23.68 21.76
C TYR A 62 7.70 23.38 20.33
N LEU A 63 8.59 24.23 19.83
CA LEU A 63 9.24 24.05 18.52
C LEU A 63 9.94 22.68 18.38
N MET A 64 10.45 22.12 19.48
CA MET A 64 11.05 20.79 19.48
C MET A 64 10.09 19.68 19.03
N HIS A 65 8.80 19.73 19.38
CA HIS A 65 7.85 18.69 18.94
C HIS A 65 7.69 18.69 17.42
N PHE A 66 7.69 19.87 16.79
CA PHE A 66 7.64 20.00 15.34
C PHE A 66 8.92 19.45 14.69
N ILE A 67 10.09 19.80 15.21
CA ILE A 67 11.38 19.33 14.67
C ILE A 67 11.43 17.79 14.72
N VAL A 68 11.09 17.20 15.87
CA VAL A 68 11.08 15.73 16.03
C VAL A 68 10.04 15.09 15.11
N SER A 69 8.83 15.66 14.99
CA SER A 69 7.79 15.18 14.08
C SER A 69 8.28 15.16 12.62
N TYR A 70 8.93 16.23 12.16
CA TYR A 70 9.47 16.29 10.79
C TYR A 70 10.61 15.30 10.57
N LEU A 71 11.49 15.10 11.56
CA LEU A 71 12.54 14.09 11.48
C LEU A 71 11.96 12.67 11.39
N VAL A 72 10.93 12.36 12.18
CA VAL A 72 10.21 11.07 12.12
C VAL A 72 9.55 10.91 10.75
N LEU A 73 8.88 11.95 10.24
CA LEU A 73 8.25 11.93 8.92
C LEU A 73 9.27 11.66 7.80
N ILE A 74 10.37 12.42 7.75
CA ILE A 74 11.41 12.25 6.73
C ILE A 74 12.06 10.86 6.84
N GLY A 75 12.38 10.42 8.06
CA GLY A 75 12.92 9.08 8.30
C GLY A 75 11.98 7.98 7.82
N LEU A 76 10.67 8.13 8.07
CA LEU A 76 9.65 7.20 7.60
C LEU A 76 9.55 7.20 6.07
N LEU A 77 9.57 8.38 5.42
CA LEU A 77 9.54 8.46 3.95
C LEU A 77 10.76 7.81 3.31
N ILE A 78 11.95 8.03 3.86
CA ILE A 78 13.18 7.41 3.37
C ILE A 78 13.12 5.88 3.56
N TYR A 79 12.66 5.42 4.73
CA TYR A 79 12.50 3.99 5.01
C TYR A 79 11.51 3.34 4.03
N LEU A 80 10.32 3.91 3.87
CA LEU A 80 9.29 3.42 2.96
C LEU A 80 9.74 3.46 1.51
N GLY A 81 10.40 4.53 1.07
CA GLY A 81 10.93 4.62 -0.29
C GLY A 81 12.00 3.57 -0.58
N ASN A 82 12.91 3.30 0.36
CA ASN A 82 13.89 2.22 0.22
C ASN A 82 13.21 0.84 0.18
N TYR A 83 12.20 0.63 1.04
CA TYR A 83 11.43 -0.61 1.09
C TYR A 83 10.68 -0.86 -0.22
N LEU A 84 9.98 0.16 -0.73
CA LEU A 84 9.27 0.11 -2.02
C LEU A 84 10.23 -0.15 -3.17
N GLY A 85 11.40 0.51 -3.19
CA GLY A 85 12.41 0.24 -4.22
C GLY A 85 12.94 -1.19 -4.18
N LYS A 86 13.08 -1.79 -2.97
CA LYS A 86 13.47 -3.20 -2.84
C LYS A 86 12.40 -4.15 -3.38
N ILE A 87 11.11 -3.88 -3.11
CA ILE A 87 10.02 -4.79 -3.49
C ILE A 87 9.60 -4.63 -4.97
N SER A 88 9.76 -3.43 -5.54
CA SER A 88 9.36 -3.14 -6.93
C SER A 88 10.41 -3.54 -7.97
N GLY A 89 11.57 -4.05 -7.55
CA GLY A 89 12.71 -4.30 -8.43
C GLY A 89 13.38 -3.02 -8.97
N GLY A 90 13.03 -1.85 -8.42
CA GLY A 90 13.59 -0.56 -8.81
C GLY A 90 14.82 -0.13 -8.00
N GLY A 91 15.32 1.07 -8.31
CA GLY A 91 16.39 1.68 -7.52
C GLY A 91 15.89 2.18 -6.17
N ARG A 92 16.41 1.62 -5.06
CA ARG A 92 16.05 2.02 -3.68
C ARG A 92 16.13 3.52 -3.44
N VAL A 93 17.25 4.12 -3.86
CA VAL A 93 17.49 5.57 -3.74
C VAL A 93 16.50 6.38 -4.56
N ARG A 94 16.17 5.94 -5.79
CA ARG A 94 15.21 6.63 -6.66
C ARG A 94 13.83 6.70 -6.02
N TYR A 95 13.37 5.60 -5.42
CA TYR A 95 12.09 5.59 -4.72
C TYR A 95 12.12 6.46 -3.45
N ALA A 96 13.19 6.42 -2.66
CA ALA A 96 13.34 7.28 -1.49
C ALA A 96 13.31 8.78 -1.86
N VAL A 97 14.06 9.19 -2.88
CA VAL A 97 14.07 10.58 -3.36
C VAL A 97 12.70 10.99 -3.88
N ASN A 98 12.03 10.14 -4.68
CA ASN A 98 10.69 10.44 -5.19
C ASN A 98 9.66 10.62 -4.06
N LEU A 99 9.71 9.77 -3.02
CA LEU A 99 8.75 9.84 -1.92
C LEU A 99 8.97 11.09 -1.05
N VAL A 100 10.24 11.43 -0.77
CA VAL A 100 10.58 12.67 -0.05
C VAL A 100 10.20 13.90 -0.87
N ALA A 101 10.49 13.91 -2.17
CA ALA A 101 10.12 15.00 -3.08
C ALA A 101 8.59 15.18 -3.14
N ALA A 102 7.83 14.09 -3.23
CA ALA A 102 6.37 14.14 -3.16
C ALA A 102 5.89 14.77 -1.86
N GLY A 103 6.46 14.37 -0.71
CA GLY A 103 6.15 14.98 0.60
C GLY A 103 6.44 16.49 0.65
N VAL A 104 7.58 16.93 0.10
CA VAL A 104 7.93 18.36 0.01
C VAL A 104 6.96 19.11 -0.90
N VAL A 105 6.58 18.54 -2.04
CA VAL A 105 5.59 19.14 -2.95
C VAL A 105 4.24 19.26 -2.25
N THR A 106 3.77 18.22 -1.55
CA THR A 106 2.54 18.26 -0.77
C THR A 106 2.60 19.33 0.32
N LEU A 107 3.72 19.46 1.03
CA LEU A 107 3.91 20.51 2.04
C LEU A 107 3.77 21.90 1.42
N ILE A 108 4.45 22.17 0.31
CA ILE A 108 4.39 23.46 -0.38
C ILE A 108 2.97 23.79 -0.81
N ILE A 109 2.27 22.81 -1.41
CA ILE A 109 0.87 22.96 -1.83
C ILE A 109 -0.01 23.27 -0.61
N SER A 110 0.12 22.51 0.49
CA SER A 110 -0.65 22.74 1.71
C SER A 110 -0.40 24.12 2.32
N LEU A 111 0.85 24.61 2.32
CA LEU A 111 1.17 25.96 2.78
C LEU A 111 0.55 27.02 1.87
N LEU A 112 0.60 26.84 0.55
CA LEU A 112 -0.03 27.74 -0.41
C LEU A 112 -1.55 27.82 -0.20
N LEU A 113 -2.21 26.68 -0.04
CA LEU A 113 -3.64 26.62 0.23
C LEU A 113 -3.99 27.27 1.57
N GLY A 114 -3.16 27.06 2.60
CA GLY A 114 -3.35 27.64 3.93
C GLY A 114 -3.19 29.16 3.98
N GLN A 115 -2.47 29.78 3.04
CA GLN A 115 -2.39 31.25 2.92
C GLN A 115 -3.57 31.85 2.15
N LEU A 116 -4.30 31.03 1.39
CA LEU A 116 -5.44 31.46 0.57
C LEU A 116 -6.77 31.47 1.35
N THR A 117 -6.83 30.79 2.50
CA THR A 117 -7.98 30.70 3.40
C THR A 117 -7.83 31.68 4.55
#